data_AF-A0A852RG39-F1
#
_entry.id   AF-A0A852RG39-F1
#
_cell.length_a   1.000
_cell.length_b   1.000
_cell.length_c   1.000
_cell.angle_alpha   90.00
_cell.angle_beta   90.00
_cell.angle_gamma   90.00
#
_symmetry.space_group_name_H-M   'P 1'
#
loop_
_entity.id
_entity.type
_entity.pdbx_description
1 polymer ?
#
loop_
_entity_poly.entity_id
_entity_poly.type
_entity_poly.pdbx_seq_one_letter_code
_entity_poly.pdbx_strand_id
1 'polypeptide(L)'
;MPLLDQVVDNPWIVVVAGVALGLLVTARRREAAEVSPDEDVDPDLAAARERRDDAFARHDYAQARRWAEEVLRHPEEDWLDLIELGTATALAGEQETGWQMIDEAVEQCERADARMLPSVLVHRAIGLLMSCAPTDRFVAAVEEAHRAGPDDEDLTVPLLWSYAYQGRFDEAEDLGRLRSWEDDGGMVASLLDMVATFRRAAEQTGTTLDDLHRRGFFTPLWDELRAQQLGFGLSDALAALDETMPAALKGTLRPPAGRKTLAETGGERKVLAWHDGQDVGAGAVWGLDGDFRLMTSAEIQAMDAAVEASPEKFPQWDAQHLHEVATQVMTDDRGGYLVALGGGRVVLRRDGVDDVAVAPSLTDFFWDRAAAWGGRDPRPPAR
;
A
#
# COMPACT_ATOMS: atom_id res chain seq x y z
N MET A 1 7.78 12.14 22.64
CA MET A 1 7.46 12.50 21.24
C MET A 1 8.56 12.19 20.20
N PRO A 2 9.88 12.29 20.42
CA PRO A 2 10.86 12.29 19.30
C PRO A 2 11.13 10.93 18.61
N LEU A 3 10.50 9.83 19.04
CA LEU A 3 10.76 8.46 18.53
C LEU A 3 9.76 8.01 17.46
N LEU A 4 8.52 8.50 17.50
CA LEU A 4 7.49 8.19 16.50
C LEU A 4 7.65 9.04 15.24
N ASP A 5 8.14 10.28 15.40
CA ASP A 5 8.60 11.13 14.29
C ASP A 5 9.72 10.44 13.49
N GLN A 6 10.50 9.51 14.06
CA GLN A 6 11.51 8.77 13.28
C GLN A 6 10.94 7.60 12.46
N VAL A 7 9.76 7.08 12.82
CA VAL A 7 9.13 5.92 12.16
C VAL A 7 8.30 6.34 10.94
N VAL A 8 7.66 7.51 11.01
CA VAL A 8 6.79 8.06 9.96
C VAL A 8 7.59 8.80 8.87
N ASP A 9 8.86 9.13 9.15
CA ASP A 9 9.68 10.05 8.33
C ASP A 9 10.46 9.42 7.20
N ASN A 10 10.21 8.15 6.89
CA ASN A 10 11.18 7.38 6.15
C ASN A 10 10.99 7.51 4.61
N PRO A 11 11.89 8.22 3.89
CA PRO A 11 11.82 8.41 2.43
C PRO A 11 11.95 7.10 1.61
N TRP A 12 12.19 5.97 2.27
CA TRP A 12 12.38 4.65 1.64
C TRP A 12 11.13 4.04 1.03
N ILE A 13 9.93 4.47 1.46
CA ILE A 13 8.66 4.02 0.88
C ILE A 13 8.60 4.30 -0.64
N VAL A 14 9.24 5.38 -1.10
CA VAL A 14 9.34 5.77 -2.52
C VAL A 14 10.35 4.90 -3.30
N VAL A 15 11.35 4.32 -2.63
CA VAL A 15 12.39 3.49 -3.26
C VAL A 15 11.88 2.07 -3.49
N VAL A 16 11.08 1.52 -2.56
CA VAL A 16 10.42 0.21 -2.70
C VAL A 16 9.49 0.15 -3.92
N ALA A 17 8.85 1.28 -4.27
CA ALA A 17 7.96 1.43 -5.42
C ALA A 17 8.67 1.40 -6.78
N GLY A 18 9.93 1.86 -6.85
CA GLY A 18 10.72 1.84 -8.08
C GLY A 18 11.25 0.45 -8.44
N VAL A 19 11.41 -0.43 -7.44
CA VAL A 19 12.12 -1.69 -7.61
C VAL A 19 11.21 -2.81 -8.09
N ALA A 20 9.96 -2.96 -7.66
CA ALA A 20 9.11 -4.03 -8.22
C ALA A 20 8.74 -3.80 -9.71
N LEU A 21 8.45 -2.55 -10.11
CA LEU A 21 8.22 -2.17 -11.50
C LEU A 21 9.53 -2.13 -12.31
N GLY A 22 10.63 -1.73 -11.66
CA GLY A 22 11.97 -1.78 -12.23
C GLY A 22 12.44 -3.21 -12.49
N LEU A 23 12.18 -4.13 -11.55
CA LEU A 23 12.43 -5.57 -11.61
C LEU A 23 11.49 -6.24 -12.60
N LEU A 24 10.22 -5.84 -12.73
CA LEU A 24 9.31 -6.36 -13.77
C LEU A 24 9.72 -5.91 -15.18
N VAL A 25 10.12 -4.65 -15.37
CA VAL A 25 10.63 -4.17 -16.66
C VAL A 25 12.01 -4.77 -16.97
N THR A 26 12.85 -5.01 -15.97
CA THR A 26 14.15 -5.66 -16.18
C THR A 26 14.04 -7.16 -16.35
N ALA A 27 13.18 -7.88 -15.62
CA ALA A 27 12.87 -9.30 -15.81
C ALA A 27 12.23 -9.53 -17.19
N ARG A 28 11.24 -8.72 -17.59
CA ARG A 28 10.68 -8.74 -18.97
C ARG A 28 11.74 -8.47 -20.04
N ARG A 29 12.70 -7.56 -19.79
CA ARG A 29 13.81 -7.29 -20.72
C ARG A 29 14.91 -8.34 -20.71
N ARG A 30 15.10 -9.04 -19.59
CA ARG A 30 16.13 -10.07 -19.39
C ARG A 30 15.66 -11.40 -19.96
N GLU A 31 14.39 -11.76 -19.80
CA GLU A 31 13.78 -12.87 -20.54
C GLU A 31 13.68 -12.59 -22.04
N ALA A 32 13.33 -11.37 -22.47
CA ALA A 32 13.41 -10.99 -23.89
C ALA A 32 14.86 -10.99 -24.45
N ALA A 33 15.87 -11.07 -23.59
CA ALA A 33 17.29 -11.13 -23.96
C ALA A 33 17.92 -12.54 -23.77
N GLU A 34 17.35 -13.39 -22.90
CA GLU A 34 17.79 -14.76 -22.62
C GLU A 34 17.00 -15.80 -23.43
N VAL A 35 15.78 -15.46 -23.86
CA VAL A 35 15.13 -16.08 -25.01
C VAL A 35 15.90 -15.59 -26.23
N SER A 36 16.52 -16.52 -26.97
CA SER A 36 17.07 -16.26 -28.32
C SER A 36 16.12 -15.32 -29.06
N PRO A 37 16.59 -14.33 -29.85
CA PRO A 37 15.72 -13.63 -30.78
C PRO A 37 15.32 -14.62 -31.88
N ASP A 38 14.48 -15.60 -31.51
CA ASP A 38 13.88 -16.54 -32.42
C ASP A 38 12.76 -15.79 -33.13
N GLU A 39 12.93 -15.79 -34.44
CA GLU A 39 11.92 -15.56 -35.45
C GLU A 39 10.59 -16.24 -35.05
N ASP A 40 9.47 -15.55 -35.29
CA ASP A 40 8.08 -16.08 -35.29
C ASP A 40 7.30 -16.16 -33.95
N VAL A 41 7.27 -15.11 -33.10
CA VAL A 41 6.09 -14.91 -32.23
C VAL A 41 4.96 -14.33 -33.09
N ASP A 42 3.78 -14.94 -33.04
CA ASP A 42 2.59 -14.44 -33.74
C ASP A 42 2.38 -12.93 -33.42
N PRO A 43 2.42 -12.02 -34.42
CA PRO A 43 2.27 -10.59 -34.19
C PRO A 43 0.91 -10.24 -33.55
N ASP A 44 -0.11 -11.07 -33.76
CA ASP A 44 -1.42 -10.86 -33.15
C ASP A 44 -1.39 -11.19 -31.65
N LEU A 45 -0.66 -12.23 -31.24
CA LEU A 45 -0.42 -12.58 -29.83
C LEU A 45 0.37 -11.48 -29.11
N ALA A 46 1.47 -11.02 -29.72
CA ALA A 46 2.28 -9.93 -29.15
C ALA A 46 1.44 -8.65 -28.96
N ALA A 47 0.60 -8.31 -29.95
CA ALA A 47 -0.31 -7.17 -29.86
C ALA A 47 -1.40 -7.36 -28.79
N ALA A 48 -1.90 -8.58 -28.58
CA ALA A 48 -2.86 -8.86 -27.52
C ALA A 48 -2.23 -8.72 -26.12
N ARG A 49 -1.00 -9.21 -25.93
CA ARG A 49 -0.22 -9.04 -24.69
C ARG A 49 0.06 -7.57 -24.39
N GLU A 50 0.48 -6.78 -25.39
CA GLU A 50 0.69 -5.33 -25.23
C GLU A 50 -0.58 -4.61 -24.78
N ARG A 51 -1.74 -4.94 -25.39
CA ARG A 51 -3.03 -4.33 -25.01
C ARG A 51 -3.50 -4.74 -23.61
N ARG A 52 -3.22 -5.98 -23.18
CA ARG A 52 -3.46 -6.43 -21.80
C ARG A 52 -2.65 -5.59 -20.82
N ASP A 53 -1.36 -5.45 -21.09
CA ASP A 53 -0.43 -4.71 -20.23
C ASP A 53 -0.77 -3.22 -20.17
N ASP A 54 -1.15 -2.60 -21.29
CA ASP A 54 -1.68 -1.23 -21.36
C ASP A 54 -2.96 -1.05 -20.54
N ALA A 55 -3.81 -2.07 -20.46
CA ALA A 55 -5.02 -2.02 -19.65
C ALA A 55 -4.69 -2.12 -18.15
N PHE A 56 -3.73 -2.98 -17.76
CA PHE A 56 -3.19 -3.01 -16.40
C PHE A 56 -2.58 -1.67 -15.98
N ALA A 57 -1.75 -1.08 -16.83
CA ALA A 57 -1.11 0.22 -16.57
C ALA A 57 -2.12 1.37 -16.40
N ARG A 58 -3.36 1.21 -16.88
CA ARG A 58 -4.47 2.15 -16.70
C ARG A 58 -5.48 1.72 -15.64
N HIS A 59 -5.17 0.69 -14.86
CA HIS A 59 -6.07 0.11 -13.85
C HIS A 59 -7.44 -0.29 -14.42
N ASP A 60 -7.52 -0.65 -15.72
CA ASP A 60 -8.73 -1.15 -16.38
C ASP A 60 -8.75 -2.67 -16.37
N TYR A 61 -8.96 -3.23 -15.18
CA TYR A 61 -8.86 -4.67 -14.94
C TYR A 61 -9.88 -5.48 -15.74
N ALA A 62 -11.07 -4.93 -15.99
CA ALA A 62 -12.07 -5.57 -16.84
C ALA A 62 -11.63 -5.63 -18.31
N GLN A 63 -10.94 -4.61 -18.81
CA GLN A 63 -10.34 -4.64 -20.15
C GLN A 63 -9.07 -5.49 -20.20
N ALA A 64 -8.25 -5.49 -19.15
CA ALA A 64 -7.07 -6.34 -19.03
C ALA A 64 -7.47 -7.82 -19.06
N ARG A 65 -8.52 -8.20 -18.32
CA ARG A 65 -9.07 -9.56 -18.33
C ARG A 65 -9.52 -9.98 -19.72
N ARG A 66 -10.27 -9.12 -20.42
CA ARG A 66 -10.72 -9.39 -21.80
C ARG A 66 -9.55 -9.62 -22.77
N TRP A 67 -8.46 -8.88 -22.63
CA TRP A 67 -7.27 -9.09 -23.46
C TRP A 67 -6.49 -10.34 -23.04
N ALA A 68 -6.40 -10.65 -21.74
CA ALA A 68 -5.79 -11.89 -21.27
C ALA A 68 -6.57 -13.14 -21.75
N GLU A 69 -7.90 -13.08 -21.78
CA GLU A 69 -8.75 -14.12 -22.37
C GLU A 69 -8.52 -14.27 -23.89
N GLU A 70 -8.16 -13.19 -24.61
CA GLU A 70 -7.79 -13.25 -26.02
C GLU A 70 -6.42 -13.91 -26.21
N VAL A 71 -5.42 -13.53 -25.40
CA VAL A 71 -4.07 -14.10 -25.40
C VAL A 71 -4.13 -15.63 -25.27
N LEU A 72 -4.91 -16.17 -24.32
CA LEU A 72 -5.06 -17.62 -24.13
C LEU A 72 -5.80 -18.37 -25.26
N ARG A 73 -6.32 -17.67 -26.28
CA ARG A 73 -6.86 -18.31 -27.49
C ARG A 73 -5.77 -18.63 -28.52
N HIS A 74 -4.60 -18.03 -28.39
CA HIS A 74 -3.47 -18.30 -29.27
C HIS A 74 -2.79 -19.62 -28.87
N PRO A 75 -2.32 -20.41 -29.84
CA PRO A 75 -1.66 -21.70 -29.58
C PRO A 75 -0.26 -21.57 -28.95
N GLU A 76 0.32 -20.36 -29.00
CA GLU A 76 1.64 -20.01 -28.46
C GLU A 76 1.55 -19.37 -27.06
N GLU A 77 0.40 -19.47 -26.40
CA GLU A 77 0.25 -19.09 -24.99
C GLU A 77 1.13 -19.94 -24.07
N ASP A 78 1.46 -19.39 -22.91
CA ASP A 78 2.25 -20.06 -21.90
C ASP A 78 1.65 -19.90 -20.48
N TRP A 79 2.30 -20.55 -19.52
CA TRP A 79 1.91 -20.49 -18.12
C TRP A 79 1.91 -19.06 -17.57
N LEU A 80 2.71 -18.15 -18.12
CA LEU A 80 2.77 -16.76 -17.65
C LEU A 80 1.50 -16.01 -18.08
N ASP A 81 0.99 -16.28 -19.28
CA ASP A 81 -0.29 -15.72 -19.73
C ASP A 81 -1.47 -16.17 -18.86
N LEU A 82 -1.44 -17.39 -18.33
CA LEU A 82 -2.45 -17.87 -17.39
C LEU A 82 -2.35 -17.14 -16.03
N ILE A 83 -1.14 -16.87 -15.52
CA ILE A 83 -0.94 -16.04 -14.33
C ILE A 83 -1.47 -14.62 -14.55
N GLU A 84 -1.24 -14.03 -15.72
CA GLU A 84 -1.70 -12.69 -16.06
C GLU A 84 -3.24 -12.64 -16.17
N LEU A 85 -3.88 -13.67 -16.72
CA LEU A 85 -5.34 -13.79 -16.68
C LEU A 85 -5.86 -13.90 -15.25
N GLY A 86 -5.23 -14.75 -14.43
CA GLY A 86 -5.63 -14.91 -13.04
C GLY A 86 -5.51 -13.60 -12.25
N THR A 87 -4.43 -12.86 -12.45
CA THR A 87 -4.21 -11.52 -11.87
C THR A 87 -5.31 -10.55 -12.28
N ALA A 88 -5.61 -10.45 -13.59
CA ALA A 88 -6.66 -9.57 -14.10
C ALA A 88 -8.05 -9.95 -13.57
N THR A 89 -8.33 -11.24 -13.47
CA THR A 89 -9.60 -11.80 -12.98
C THR A 89 -9.82 -11.43 -11.52
N ALA A 90 -8.79 -11.59 -10.69
CA ALA A 90 -8.86 -11.23 -9.28
C ALA A 90 -9.06 -9.72 -9.07
N LEU A 91 -8.31 -8.89 -9.79
CA LEU A 91 -8.43 -7.43 -9.70
C LEU A 91 -9.74 -6.89 -10.28
N ALA A 92 -10.38 -7.64 -11.20
CA ALA A 92 -11.71 -7.34 -11.71
C ALA A 92 -12.86 -7.73 -10.74
N GLY A 93 -12.53 -8.27 -9.56
CA GLY A 93 -13.49 -8.61 -8.50
C GLY A 93 -13.76 -10.11 -8.34
N GLU A 94 -13.21 -10.98 -9.19
CA GLU A 94 -13.34 -12.44 -9.10
C GLU A 94 -12.10 -13.04 -8.43
N GLN A 95 -11.84 -12.61 -7.20
CA GLN A 95 -10.59 -12.84 -6.45
C GLN A 95 -10.18 -14.32 -6.34
N GLU A 96 -11.02 -15.16 -5.73
CA GLU A 96 -10.72 -16.58 -5.54
C GLU A 96 -10.50 -17.33 -6.86
N THR A 97 -11.32 -17.02 -7.88
CA THR A 97 -11.18 -17.59 -9.22
C THR A 97 -9.86 -17.20 -9.85
N GLY A 98 -9.49 -15.91 -9.78
CA GLY A 98 -8.22 -15.43 -10.30
C GLY A 98 -7.02 -16.07 -9.61
N TRP A 99 -7.06 -16.21 -8.28
CA TRP A 99 -5.98 -16.85 -7.55
C TRP A 99 -5.87 -18.36 -7.80
N GLN A 100 -6.98 -19.04 -8.08
CA GLN A 100 -6.96 -20.44 -8.50
C GLN A 100 -6.28 -20.59 -9.87
N MET A 101 -6.58 -19.72 -10.83
CA MET A 101 -5.91 -19.70 -12.14
C MET A 101 -4.39 -19.50 -11.99
N ILE A 102 -3.96 -18.62 -11.07
CA ILE A 102 -2.53 -18.42 -10.77
C ILE A 102 -1.87 -19.70 -10.22
N ASP A 103 -2.57 -20.48 -9.39
CA ASP A 103 -2.06 -21.78 -8.92
C ASP A 103 -2.03 -22.83 -10.07
N GLU A 104 -3.07 -22.87 -10.90
CA GLU A 104 -3.19 -23.81 -12.03
C GLU A 104 -2.06 -23.63 -13.07
N ALA A 105 -1.53 -22.41 -13.22
CA ALA A 105 -0.38 -22.13 -14.07
C ALA A 105 0.88 -22.90 -13.68
N VAL A 106 1.09 -23.14 -12.37
CA VAL A 106 2.21 -23.97 -11.90
C VAL A 106 2.04 -25.41 -12.39
N GLU A 107 0.83 -25.96 -12.28
CA GLU A 107 0.57 -27.32 -12.75
C GLU A 107 0.69 -27.43 -14.28
N GLN A 108 0.27 -26.41 -15.03
CA GLN A 108 0.46 -26.34 -16.48
C GLN A 108 1.95 -26.34 -16.83
N CYS A 109 2.75 -25.50 -16.17
CA CYS A 109 4.19 -25.45 -16.34
C CYS A 109 4.86 -26.79 -16.00
N GLU A 110 4.50 -27.42 -14.88
CA GLU A 110 5.07 -28.71 -14.47
C GLU A 110 4.83 -29.80 -15.53
N ARG A 111 3.64 -29.81 -16.15
CA ARG A 111 3.28 -30.75 -17.21
C ARG A 111 4.00 -30.47 -18.54
N ALA A 112 4.22 -29.19 -18.87
CA ALA A 112 4.81 -28.76 -20.14
C ALA A 112 6.35 -28.76 -20.12
N ASP A 113 6.95 -28.14 -19.10
CA ASP A 113 8.40 -28.08 -18.88
C ASP A 113 8.74 -27.90 -17.39
N ALA A 114 8.93 -29.02 -16.69
CA ALA A 114 9.28 -29.01 -15.27
C ALA A 114 10.59 -28.27 -14.92
N ARG A 115 11.47 -28.00 -15.90
CA ARG A 115 12.70 -27.23 -15.65
C ARG A 115 12.41 -25.76 -15.32
N MET A 116 11.27 -25.25 -15.77
CA MET A 116 10.82 -23.88 -15.50
C MET A 116 10.11 -23.75 -14.15
N LEU A 117 9.98 -24.84 -13.39
CA LEU A 117 9.26 -24.86 -12.11
C LEU A 117 9.76 -23.79 -11.10
N PRO A 118 11.07 -23.55 -10.93
CA PRO A 118 11.51 -22.45 -10.06
C PRO A 118 11.02 -21.08 -10.53
N SER A 119 11.03 -20.80 -11.84
CA SER A 119 10.57 -19.52 -12.39
C SER A 119 9.06 -19.32 -12.26
N VAL A 120 8.25 -20.34 -12.56
CA VAL A 120 6.78 -20.22 -12.42
C VAL A 120 6.37 -20.06 -10.96
N LEU A 121 7.06 -20.67 -10.01
CA LEU A 121 6.79 -20.48 -8.58
C LEU A 121 7.04 -19.02 -8.15
N VAL A 122 8.07 -18.39 -8.72
CA VAL A 122 8.34 -16.97 -8.50
C VAL A 122 7.22 -16.10 -9.06
N HIS A 123 6.82 -16.35 -10.30
CA HIS A 123 5.74 -15.62 -10.95
C HIS A 123 4.38 -15.84 -10.30
N ARG A 124 4.12 -17.04 -9.76
CA ARG A 124 2.93 -17.32 -8.95
C ARG A 124 2.89 -16.40 -7.73
N ALA A 125 3.99 -16.28 -7.01
CA ALA A 125 4.07 -15.40 -5.86
C ALA A 125 3.85 -13.93 -6.25
N ILE A 126 4.47 -13.47 -7.33
CA ILE A 126 4.27 -12.11 -7.87
C ILE A 126 2.80 -11.88 -8.24
N GLY A 127 2.18 -12.80 -8.99
CA GLY A 127 0.76 -12.70 -9.37
C GLY A 127 -0.17 -12.61 -8.15
N LEU A 128 0.08 -13.39 -7.11
CA LEU A 128 -0.67 -13.32 -5.85
C LEU A 128 -0.48 -11.98 -5.13
N LEU A 129 0.75 -11.44 -5.09
CA LEU A 129 1.01 -10.12 -4.53
C LEU A 129 0.25 -9.03 -5.28
N MET A 130 0.36 -9.03 -6.61
CA MET A 130 -0.22 -8.03 -7.50
C MET A 130 -1.76 -8.07 -7.53
N SER A 131 -2.35 -9.23 -7.26
CA SER A 131 -3.79 -9.44 -7.20
C SER A 131 -4.39 -9.29 -5.81
N CYS A 132 -3.68 -8.66 -4.87
CA CYS A 132 -4.13 -8.43 -3.50
C CYS A 132 -4.52 -9.71 -2.74
N ALA A 133 -3.81 -10.82 -2.98
CA ALA A 133 -4.05 -12.05 -2.24
C ALA A 133 -3.83 -11.86 -0.72
N PRO A 134 -4.54 -12.65 0.12
CA PRO A 134 -4.24 -12.74 1.54
C PRO A 134 -2.75 -13.03 1.80
N THR A 135 -2.18 -12.42 2.84
CA THR A 135 -0.73 -12.53 3.09
C THR A 135 -0.30 -13.96 3.42
N ASP A 136 -1.15 -14.77 4.06
CA ASP A 136 -0.91 -16.20 4.28
C ASP A 136 -0.75 -16.98 2.97
N ARG A 137 -1.59 -16.68 1.97
CA ARG A 137 -1.48 -17.28 0.64
C ARG A 137 -0.20 -16.84 -0.07
N PHE A 138 0.13 -15.56 -0.02
CA PHE A 138 1.36 -15.02 -0.60
C PHE A 138 2.62 -15.63 0.03
N VAL A 139 2.72 -15.62 1.36
CA VAL A 139 3.89 -16.15 2.09
C VAL A 139 4.12 -17.61 1.76
N ALA A 140 3.07 -18.43 1.74
CA ALA A 140 3.21 -19.84 1.38
C ALA A 140 3.79 -20.03 -0.03
N ALA A 141 3.34 -19.23 -1.01
CA ALA A 141 3.84 -19.29 -2.38
C ALA A 141 5.30 -18.84 -2.49
N VAL A 142 5.69 -17.77 -1.77
CA VAL A 142 7.07 -17.29 -1.78
C VAL A 142 8.03 -18.25 -1.07
N GLU A 143 7.63 -18.82 0.07
CA GLU A 143 8.44 -19.83 0.78
C GLU A 143 8.65 -21.08 -0.09
N GLU A 144 7.66 -21.42 -0.92
CA GLU A 144 7.79 -22.49 -1.91
C GLU A 144 8.76 -22.14 -3.03
N ALA A 145 8.64 -20.94 -3.60
CA ALA A 145 9.58 -20.43 -4.60
C ALA A 145 11.02 -20.39 -4.06
N HIS A 146 11.21 -19.87 -2.85
CA HIS A 146 12.52 -19.79 -2.20
C HIS A 146 13.13 -21.17 -1.93
N ARG A 147 12.32 -22.18 -1.57
CA ARG A 147 12.81 -23.56 -1.44
C ARG A 147 13.23 -24.17 -2.77
N ALA A 148 12.60 -23.78 -3.87
CA ALA A 148 12.92 -24.25 -5.22
C ALA A 148 14.13 -23.51 -5.84
N GLY A 149 14.34 -22.24 -5.47
CA GLY A 149 15.42 -21.37 -5.93
C GLY A 149 15.76 -20.30 -4.88
N PRO A 150 16.69 -20.57 -3.95
CA PRO A 150 16.92 -19.69 -2.79
C PRO A 150 17.61 -18.37 -3.14
N ASP A 151 18.08 -18.21 -4.38
CA ASP A 151 18.90 -17.08 -4.79
C ASP A 151 18.12 -15.94 -5.47
N ASP A 152 16.81 -16.09 -5.63
CA ASP A 152 15.96 -15.10 -6.31
C ASP A 152 15.76 -13.83 -5.46
N GLU A 153 16.34 -12.73 -5.94
CA GLU A 153 16.33 -11.43 -5.27
C GLU A 153 14.96 -10.75 -5.34
N ASP A 154 14.16 -11.08 -6.37
CA ASP A 154 12.91 -10.38 -6.68
C ASP A 154 11.82 -10.65 -5.63
N LEU A 155 11.94 -11.78 -4.92
CA LEU A 155 11.00 -12.16 -3.85
C LEU A 155 11.50 -11.89 -2.43
N THR A 156 12.79 -11.60 -2.25
CA THR A 156 13.36 -11.53 -0.90
C THR A 156 12.81 -10.34 -0.11
N VAL A 157 12.73 -9.15 -0.71
CA VAL A 157 12.15 -7.97 -0.06
C VAL A 157 10.66 -8.16 0.24
N PRO A 158 9.81 -8.60 -0.71
CA PRO A 158 8.42 -8.95 -0.41
C PRO A 158 8.24 -10.00 0.70
N LEU A 159 9.11 -11.03 0.76
CA LEU A 159 9.07 -12.07 1.79
C LEU A 159 9.39 -11.51 3.17
N LEU A 160 10.46 -10.71 3.28
CA LEU A 160 10.87 -10.03 4.50
C LEU A 160 9.73 -9.21 5.09
N TRP A 161 9.08 -8.38 4.26
CA TRP A 161 7.94 -7.58 4.66
C TRP A 161 6.74 -8.44 5.08
N SER A 162 6.51 -9.56 4.40
CA SER A 162 5.39 -10.44 4.72
C SER A 162 5.58 -11.23 6.01
N TYR A 163 6.82 -11.62 6.32
CA TYR A 163 7.17 -12.16 7.63
C TYR A 163 6.92 -11.12 8.73
N ALA A 164 7.44 -9.89 8.58
CA ALA A 164 7.18 -8.82 9.53
C ALA A 164 5.67 -8.54 9.70
N TYR A 165 4.91 -8.54 8.60
CA TYR A 165 3.46 -8.39 8.63
C TYR A 165 2.77 -9.52 9.41
N GLN A 166 3.24 -10.77 9.31
CA GLN A 166 2.68 -11.92 10.04
C GLN A 166 3.16 -12.02 11.49
N GLY A 167 3.97 -11.08 11.96
CA GLY A 167 4.60 -11.12 13.28
C GLY A 167 5.81 -12.06 13.37
N ARG A 168 6.29 -12.57 12.24
CA ARG A 168 7.47 -13.46 12.11
C ARG A 168 8.76 -12.64 12.05
N PHE A 169 8.96 -11.78 13.04
CA PHE A 169 10.04 -10.77 13.02
C PHE A 169 11.43 -11.37 13.05
N ASP A 170 11.62 -12.48 13.75
CA ASP A 170 12.92 -13.14 13.82
C ASP A 170 13.26 -13.81 12.49
N GLU A 171 12.30 -14.43 11.80
CA GLU A 171 12.51 -14.96 10.44
C GLU A 171 12.80 -13.85 9.43
N ALA A 172 12.16 -12.67 9.57
CA ALA A 172 12.50 -11.51 8.77
C ALA A 172 13.94 -11.04 9.02
N GLU A 173 14.38 -10.99 10.28
CA GLU A 173 15.77 -10.62 10.59
C GLU A 173 16.78 -11.64 10.08
N ASP A 174 16.53 -12.93 10.27
CA ASP A 174 17.42 -13.99 9.82
C ASP A 174 17.57 -13.95 8.29
N LEU A 175 16.46 -13.83 7.56
CA LEU A 175 16.47 -13.67 6.11
C LEU A 175 17.24 -12.40 5.68
N GLY A 176 17.07 -11.29 6.40
CA GLY A 176 17.77 -10.04 6.10
C GLY A 176 19.27 -10.11 6.37
N ARG A 177 19.71 -10.89 7.36
CA ARG A 177 21.13 -11.06 7.73
C ARG A 177 21.90 -12.02 6.84
N LEU A 178 21.21 -12.91 6.12
CA LEU A 178 21.85 -13.98 5.32
C LEU A 178 22.60 -13.47 4.07
N ARG A 179 22.46 -12.20 3.68
CA ARG A 179 23.06 -11.66 2.46
C ARG A 179 23.68 -10.27 2.63
N SER A 180 24.64 -9.96 1.76
CA SER A 180 25.29 -8.64 1.65
C SER A 180 24.53 -7.82 0.62
N TRP A 181 23.78 -6.83 1.09
CA TRP A 181 22.80 -6.08 0.28
C TRP A 181 23.36 -4.76 -0.25
N GLU A 182 24.59 -4.73 -0.74
CA GLU A 182 25.23 -3.47 -1.17
C GLU A 182 24.51 -2.82 -2.38
N ASP A 183 23.69 -3.57 -3.12
CA ASP A 183 23.00 -3.11 -4.34
C ASP A 183 21.46 -2.93 -4.19
N ASP A 184 20.87 -3.15 -3.02
CA ASP A 184 19.40 -3.12 -2.83
C ASP A 184 18.81 -1.71 -2.61
N GLY A 185 19.63 -0.66 -2.75
CA GLY A 185 19.23 0.71 -2.46
C GLY A 185 18.92 1.00 -0.98
N GLY A 186 19.30 0.10 -0.07
CA GLY A 186 19.09 0.20 1.38
C GLY A 186 17.75 -0.35 1.87
N MET A 187 17.00 -1.10 1.06
CA MET A 187 15.63 -1.52 1.40
C MET A 187 15.56 -2.59 2.50
N VAL A 188 16.41 -3.62 2.44
CA VAL A 188 16.52 -4.63 3.50
C VAL A 188 17.03 -3.97 4.78
N ALA A 189 18.05 -3.12 4.68
CA ALA A 189 18.55 -2.36 5.83
C ALA A 189 17.45 -1.51 6.47
N SER A 190 16.62 -0.84 5.66
CA SER A 190 15.49 -0.03 6.13
C SER A 190 14.42 -0.85 6.84
N LEU A 191 14.10 -2.05 6.34
CA LEU A 191 13.18 -2.97 7.02
C LEU A 191 13.77 -3.46 8.34
N LEU A 192 15.05 -3.85 8.36
CA LEU A 192 15.71 -4.27 9.59
C LEU A 192 15.77 -3.13 10.62
N ASP A 193 16.04 -1.90 10.18
CA ASP A 193 15.99 -0.70 11.01
C ASP A 193 14.58 -0.40 11.53
N MET A 194 13.55 -0.63 10.70
CA MET A 194 12.16 -0.50 11.10
C MET A 194 11.82 -1.53 12.21
N VAL A 195 12.12 -2.81 12.00
CA VAL A 195 11.89 -3.88 12.99
C VAL A 195 12.64 -3.56 14.30
N ALA A 196 13.90 -3.16 14.21
CA ALA A 196 14.70 -2.75 15.37
C ALA A 196 14.12 -1.51 16.08
N THR A 197 13.54 -0.57 15.34
CA THR A 197 12.89 0.61 15.92
C THR A 197 11.59 0.26 16.63
N PHE A 198 10.74 -0.57 16.03
CA PHE A 198 9.54 -1.07 16.70
C PHE A 198 9.87 -1.91 17.93
N ARG A 199 10.94 -2.72 17.88
CA ARG A 199 11.40 -3.50 19.03
C ARG A 199 11.80 -2.59 20.19
N ARG A 200 12.60 -1.55 19.91
CA ARG A 200 12.97 -0.53 20.91
C ARG A 200 11.76 0.21 21.47
N ALA A 201 10.80 0.59 20.63
CA ALA A 201 9.58 1.26 21.06
C ALA A 201 8.71 0.34 21.94
N ALA A 202 8.61 -0.93 21.58
CA ALA A 202 7.89 -1.93 22.36
C ALA A 202 8.52 -2.12 23.75
N GLU A 203 9.84 -2.29 23.81
CA GLU A 203 10.60 -2.42 25.06
C GLU A 203 10.41 -1.22 26.00
N GLN A 204 10.45 -0.01 25.47
CA GLN A 204 10.28 1.23 26.24
C GLN A 204 8.87 1.42 26.81
N THR A 205 7.87 0.81 26.18
CA THR A 205 6.46 0.89 26.59
C THR A 205 5.99 -0.35 27.37
N GLY A 206 6.90 -1.30 27.65
CA GLY A 206 6.59 -2.53 28.35
C GLY A 206 5.69 -3.50 27.57
N THR A 207 5.71 -3.42 26.23
CA THR A 207 4.97 -4.30 25.32
C THR A 207 5.94 -5.10 24.43
N THR A 208 5.44 -6.00 23.60
CA THR A 208 6.25 -6.79 22.66
C THR A 208 5.89 -6.50 21.21
N LEU A 209 6.73 -6.91 20.25
CA LEU A 209 6.39 -6.85 18.84
C LEU A 209 5.13 -7.68 18.52
N ASP A 210 4.96 -8.84 19.17
CA ASP A 210 3.76 -9.67 19.07
C ASP A 210 2.51 -8.95 19.57
N ASP A 211 2.62 -8.14 20.61
CA ASP A 211 1.49 -7.31 21.08
C ASP A 211 1.12 -6.24 20.03
N LEU A 212 2.11 -5.58 19.42
CA LEU A 212 1.89 -4.60 18.36
C LEU A 212 1.26 -5.25 17.13
N HIS A 213 1.74 -6.43 16.74
CA HIS A 213 1.20 -7.21 15.64
C HIS A 213 -0.25 -7.67 15.92
N ARG A 214 -0.53 -8.28 17.09
CA ARG A 214 -1.90 -8.68 17.47
C ARG A 214 -2.89 -7.51 17.53
N ARG A 215 -2.39 -6.29 17.72
CA ARG A 215 -3.18 -5.06 17.71
C ARG A 215 -3.33 -4.43 16.32
N GLY A 216 -2.75 -5.06 15.29
CA GLY A 216 -2.90 -4.64 13.88
C GLY A 216 -2.00 -3.49 13.46
N PHE A 217 -0.93 -3.18 14.18
CA PHE A 217 -0.07 -2.02 13.88
C PHE A 217 0.64 -2.13 12.51
N PHE A 218 0.95 -3.35 12.07
CA PHE A 218 1.65 -3.60 10.80
C PHE A 218 0.70 -3.69 9.59
N THR A 219 -0.60 -3.87 9.83
CA THR A 219 -1.56 -4.06 8.74
C THR A 219 -1.70 -2.84 7.85
N PRO A 220 -1.90 -1.62 8.38
CA PRO A 220 -2.00 -0.41 7.58
C PRO A 220 -0.74 -0.11 6.79
N LEU A 221 0.43 -0.40 7.35
CA LEU A 221 1.72 -0.19 6.67
C LEU A 221 1.81 -1.07 5.43
N TRP A 222 1.45 -2.35 5.57
CA TRP A 222 1.44 -3.28 4.45
C TRP A 222 0.39 -2.93 3.39
N ASP A 223 -0.83 -2.60 3.82
CA ASP A 223 -1.90 -2.24 2.90
C ASP A 223 -1.58 -0.94 2.14
N GLU A 224 -1.01 0.06 2.80
CA GLU A 224 -0.58 1.31 2.17
C GLU A 224 0.62 1.09 1.22
N LEU A 225 1.59 0.24 1.58
CA LEU A 225 2.68 -0.13 0.67
C LEU A 225 2.11 -0.81 -0.58
N ARG A 226 1.20 -1.76 -0.42
CA ARG A 226 0.54 -2.45 -1.53
C ARG A 226 -0.28 -1.47 -2.38
N ALA A 227 -1.03 -0.58 -1.75
CA ALA A 227 -1.87 0.40 -2.45
C ALA A 227 -1.04 1.35 -3.31
N GLN A 228 0.07 1.87 -2.78
CA GLN A 228 0.99 2.73 -3.54
C GLN A 228 1.62 1.99 -4.72
N GLN A 229 2.02 0.72 -4.53
CA GLN A 229 2.58 -0.11 -5.61
C GLN A 229 1.59 -0.30 -6.76
N LEU A 230 0.31 -0.45 -6.41
CA LEU A 230 -0.76 -0.66 -7.36
C LEU A 230 -1.37 0.65 -7.87
N GLY A 231 -0.77 1.80 -7.59
CA GLY A 231 -1.20 3.11 -8.13
C GLY A 231 -2.51 3.63 -7.54
N PHE A 232 -2.85 3.21 -6.32
CA PHE A 232 -4.05 3.68 -5.63
C PHE A 232 -3.79 4.05 -4.16
N GLY A 233 -2.55 4.41 -3.82
CA GLY A 233 -2.20 4.86 -2.47
C GLY A 233 -2.74 6.25 -2.14
N LEU A 234 -2.45 6.74 -0.93
CA LEU A 234 -2.96 8.06 -0.48
C LEU A 234 -2.59 9.20 -1.45
N SER A 235 -1.36 9.21 -1.97
CA SER A 235 -0.91 10.25 -2.91
C SER A 235 -1.72 10.24 -4.21
N ASP A 236 -2.08 9.06 -4.70
CA ASP A 236 -2.87 8.88 -5.92
C ASP A 236 -4.32 9.34 -5.68
N ALA A 237 -4.88 9.04 -4.50
CA ALA A 237 -6.21 9.51 -4.11
C ALA A 237 -6.27 11.05 -4.05
N LEU A 238 -5.26 11.70 -3.48
CA LEU A 238 -5.17 13.16 -3.41
C LEU A 238 -5.03 13.78 -4.82
N ALA A 239 -4.24 13.17 -5.70
CA ALA A 239 -4.13 13.62 -7.09
C ALA A 239 -5.46 13.45 -7.86
N ALA A 240 -6.18 12.35 -7.67
CA ALA A 240 -7.51 12.14 -8.26
C ALA A 240 -8.55 13.15 -7.73
N LEU A 241 -8.41 13.60 -6.49
CA LEU A 241 -9.23 14.67 -5.93
C LEU A 241 -8.97 16.01 -6.63
N ASP A 242 -7.74 16.34 -7.01
CA ASP A 242 -7.46 17.55 -7.79
C ASP A 242 -8.22 17.61 -9.11
N GLU A 243 -8.47 16.47 -9.73
CA GLU A 243 -9.22 16.40 -10.98
C GLU A 243 -10.74 16.55 -10.77
N THR A 244 -11.25 16.07 -9.64
CA THR A 244 -12.69 15.84 -9.43
C THR A 244 -13.33 16.81 -8.43
N MET A 245 -12.55 17.41 -7.54
CA MET A 245 -13.09 18.17 -6.43
C MET A 245 -13.89 19.42 -6.89
N PRO A 246 -14.99 19.76 -6.20
CA PRO A 246 -15.79 20.94 -6.52
C PRO A 246 -14.98 22.23 -6.44
N ALA A 247 -15.28 23.18 -7.35
CA ALA A 247 -14.63 24.50 -7.36
C ALA A 247 -14.78 25.26 -6.02
N ALA A 248 -15.90 25.06 -5.32
CA ALA A 248 -16.13 25.63 -3.99
C ALA A 248 -15.13 25.09 -2.95
N LEU A 249 -14.80 23.80 -2.99
CA LEU A 249 -13.77 23.22 -2.13
C LEU A 249 -12.39 23.76 -2.52
N LYS A 250 -12.01 23.71 -3.81
CA LYS A 250 -10.74 24.26 -4.34
C LYS A 250 -10.49 25.69 -3.85
N GLY A 251 -11.52 26.53 -3.87
CA GLY A 251 -11.43 27.94 -3.48
C GLY A 251 -11.17 28.18 -1.99
N THR A 252 -11.27 27.16 -1.14
CA THR A 252 -11.09 27.26 0.31
C THR A 252 -9.82 26.56 0.82
N LEU A 253 -9.14 25.82 -0.07
CA LEU A 253 -7.91 25.09 0.25
C LEU A 253 -6.71 26.04 0.26
N ARG A 254 -5.82 25.82 1.22
CA ARG A 254 -4.60 26.62 1.36
C ARG A 254 -3.47 26.06 0.52
N PRO A 255 -2.44 26.86 0.21
CA PRO A 255 -1.23 26.34 -0.42
C PRO A 255 -0.60 25.18 0.39
N PRO A 256 0.12 24.25 -0.25
CA PRO A 256 0.88 23.20 0.41
C PRO A 256 1.80 23.69 1.53
N ALA A 257 2.00 22.87 2.56
CA ALA A 257 2.97 23.12 3.62
C ALA A 257 4.41 22.99 3.08
N GLY A 258 5.32 23.83 3.61
CA GLY A 258 6.73 23.76 3.28
C GLY A 258 7.45 22.56 3.91
N ARG A 259 8.57 22.13 3.34
CA ARG A 259 9.36 20.98 3.84
C ARG A 259 9.71 21.06 5.32
N LYS A 260 10.06 22.25 5.81
CA LYS A 260 10.38 22.46 7.24
C LYS A 260 9.15 22.18 8.11
N THR A 261 8.01 22.74 7.75
CA THR A 261 6.73 22.54 8.44
C THR A 261 6.34 21.07 8.46
N LEU A 262 6.49 20.37 7.34
CA LEU A 262 6.20 18.94 7.22
C LEU A 262 7.08 18.07 8.13
N ALA A 263 8.34 18.46 8.36
CA ALA A 263 9.25 17.74 9.25
C ALA A 263 8.97 17.99 10.75
N GLU A 264 8.23 19.06 11.08
CA GLU A 264 7.99 19.51 12.46
C GLU A 264 6.53 19.32 12.90
N THR A 265 5.67 18.73 12.07
CA THR A 265 4.24 18.56 12.35
C THR A 265 3.91 17.11 12.71
N GLY A 266 3.01 16.92 13.69
CA GLY A 266 2.41 15.62 14.02
C GLY A 266 1.23 15.23 13.12
N GLY A 267 0.93 16.03 12.10
CA GLY A 267 -0.17 15.80 11.16
C GLY A 267 0.17 14.85 10.02
N GLU A 268 -0.86 14.45 9.24
CA GLU A 268 -0.64 13.61 8.07
C GLU A 268 0.08 14.40 6.97
N ARG A 269 1.33 14.02 6.71
CA ARG A 269 2.24 14.78 5.86
C ARG A 269 1.83 14.79 4.40
N LYS A 270 1.29 13.69 3.87
CA LYS A 270 0.83 13.65 2.47
C LYS A 270 -0.32 14.64 2.25
N VAL A 271 -1.24 14.71 3.20
CA VAL A 271 -2.36 15.67 3.17
C VAL A 271 -1.85 17.10 3.28
N LEU A 272 -0.95 17.39 4.23
CA LEU A 272 -0.39 18.75 4.40
C LEU A 272 0.51 19.18 3.23
N ALA A 273 1.20 18.24 2.58
CA ALA A 273 1.97 18.47 1.36
C ALA A 273 1.09 18.69 0.13
N TRP A 274 -0.16 18.23 0.17
CA TRP A 274 -1.16 18.52 -0.85
C TRP A 274 -1.81 19.89 -0.60
N HIS A 275 -2.35 20.12 0.59
CA HIS A 275 -2.88 21.41 1.02
C HIS A 275 -2.70 21.59 2.54
N ASP A 276 -2.13 22.73 2.96
CA ASP A 276 -1.95 23.05 4.39
C ASP A 276 -3.25 23.56 5.02
N GLY A 277 -4.25 22.67 5.06
CA GLY A 277 -5.56 22.95 5.62
C GLY A 277 -6.50 23.72 4.71
N GLN A 278 -7.57 24.19 5.33
CA GLN A 278 -8.69 24.86 4.69
C GLN A 278 -9.14 26.06 5.53
N ASP A 279 -9.80 27.04 4.90
CA ASP A 279 -10.40 28.18 5.59
C ASP A 279 -11.38 27.76 6.69
N VAL A 280 -11.34 28.48 7.81
CA VAL A 280 -12.21 28.25 8.96
C VAL A 280 -13.67 28.48 8.57
N GLY A 281 -14.57 27.58 8.97
CA GLY A 281 -16.00 27.63 8.64
C GLY A 281 -16.35 27.14 7.22
N ALA A 282 -15.37 26.67 6.44
CA ALA A 282 -15.61 26.19 5.08
C ALA A 282 -15.95 24.69 4.98
N GLY A 283 -16.08 23.96 6.09
CA GLY A 283 -16.15 22.50 6.05
C GLY A 283 -17.39 21.91 5.37
N ALA A 284 -18.49 22.65 5.27
CA ALA A 284 -19.70 22.22 4.56
C ALA A 284 -19.46 21.85 3.08
N VAL A 285 -18.40 22.40 2.45
CA VAL A 285 -18.10 22.14 1.03
C VAL A 285 -17.61 20.72 0.75
N TRP A 286 -17.23 19.96 1.79
CA TRP A 286 -16.93 18.53 1.67
C TRP A 286 -18.19 17.66 1.55
N GLY A 287 -19.36 18.18 1.91
CA GLY A 287 -20.61 17.42 1.94
C GLY A 287 -20.62 16.27 2.96
N LEU A 288 -19.81 16.38 4.01
CA LEU A 288 -19.74 15.43 5.12
C LEU A 288 -20.69 15.87 6.24
N ASP A 289 -21.30 14.92 6.94
CA ASP A 289 -22.05 15.24 8.16
C ASP A 289 -21.09 15.79 9.21
N GLY A 290 -21.39 16.97 9.75
CA GLY A 290 -20.55 17.68 10.73
C GLY A 290 -19.75 18.86 10.17
N ASP A 291 -19.78 19.13 8.86
CA ASP A 291 -19.07 20.26 8.25
C ASP A 291 -17.55 20.25 8.56
N PHE A 292 -16.91 19.11 8.32
CA PHE A 292 -15.46 18.93 8.53
C PHE A 292 -14.62 19.73 7.53
N ARG A 293 -13.53 20.32 8.01
CA ARG A 293 -12.50 20.98 7.18
C ARG A 293 -11.11 20.41 7.45
N LEU A 294 -10.21 20.49 6.47
CA LEU A 294 -8.81 20.13 6.68
C LEU A 294 -8.18 21.06 7.72
N MET A 295 -7.46 20.46 8.68
CA MET A 295 -6.67 21.20 9.66
C MET A 295 -5.38 21.71 9.01
N THR A 296 -4.96 22.89 9.42
CA THR A 296 -3.64 23.44 9.06
C THR A 296 -2.57 22.84 9.97
N SER A 297 -1.32 22.81 9.51
CA SER A 297 -0.19 22.37 10.33
C SER A 297 -0.05 23.18 11.62
N ALA A 298 -0.40 24.48 11.57
CA ALA A 298 -0.36 25.37 12.73
C ALA A 298 -1.43 25.02 13.77
N GLU A 299 -2.63 24.60 13.34
CA GLU A 299 -3.68 24.14 14.24
C GLU A 299 -3.31 22.81 14.89
N ILE A 300 -2.71 21.90 14.12
CA ILE A 300 -2.22 20.62 14.62
C ILE A 300 -1.12 20.85 15.67
N GLN A 301 -0.12 21.68 15.38
CA GLN A 301 0.93 22.02 16.34
C GLN A 301 0.38 22.70 17.61
N ALA A 302 -0.63 23.56 17.47
CA ALA A 302 -1.27 24.20 18.62
C ALA A 302 -2.04 23.19 19.49
N MET A 303 -2.69 22.20 18.86
CA MET A 303 -3.34 21.10 19.56
C MET A 303 -2.33 20.23 20.29
N ASP A 304 -1.27 19.79 19.60
CA ASP A 304 -0.21 18.96 20.18
C ASP A 304 0.42 19.63 21.40
N ALA A 305 0.74 20.92 21.29
CA ALA A 305 1.26 21.71 22.41
C ALA A 305 0.27 21.85 23.57
N ALA A 306 -1.04 21.95 23.29
CA ALA A 306 -2.07 22.03 24.31
C ALA A 306 -2.25 20.69 25.06
N VAL A 307 -2.24 19.57 24.33
CA VAL A 307 -2.29 18.22 24.88
C VAL A 307 -1.07 17.95 25.76
N GLU A 308 0.13 18.31 25.29
CA GLU A 308 1.36 18.15 26.07
C GLU A 308 1.36 19.00 27.35
N ALA A 309 0.86 20.24 27.28
CA ALA A 309 0.85 21.15 28.41
C ALA A 309 -0.21 20.83 29.48
N SER A 310 -1.27 20.10 29.14
CA SER A 310 -2.35 19.73 30.08
C SER A 310 -3.05 18.42 29.72
N PRO A 311 -2.36 17.26 29.79
CA PRO A 311 -2.91 15.98 29.35
C PRO A 311 -4.24 15.62 30.04
N GLU A 312 -4.42 16.03 31.29
CA GLU A 312 -5.64 15.79 32.08
C GLU A 312 -6.90 16.47 31.52
N LYS A 313 -6.73 17.49 30.67
CA LYS A 313 -7.84 18.18 29.97
C LYS A 313 -8.15 17.56 28.61
N PHE A 314 -7.32 16.63 28.17
CA PHE A 314 -7.38 15.98 26.87
C PHE A 314 -7.37 14.45 27.04
N PRO A 315 -8.24 13.87 27.89
CA PRO A 315 -8.23 12.44 28.17
C PRO A 315 -8.51 11.57 26.94
N GLN A 316 -9.14 12.12 25.90
CA GLN A 316 -9.35 11.47 24.60
C GLN A 316 -8.10 11.40 23.72
N TRP A 317 -6.98 11.99 24.15
CA TRP A 317 -5.71 12.01 23.42
C TRP A 317 -4.61 11.29 24.20
N ASP A 318 -4.96 10.27 24.99
CA ASP A 318 -4.00 9.56 25.84
C ASP A 318 -2.96 8.77 25.01
N ALA A 319 -1.88 9.45 24.67
CA ALA A 319 -0.76 8.90 23.91
C ALA A 319 0.07 7.87 24.70
N GLN A 320 -0.25 7.56 25.97
CA GLN A 320 0.41 6.48 26.71
C GLN A 320 0.10 5.10 26.12
N HIS A 321 -0.87 5.03 25.22
CA HIS A 321 -1.25 3.84 24.51
C HIS A 321 -0.94 3.99 23.02
N LEU A 322 0.02 3.22 22.51
CA LEU A 322 0.47 3.22 21.10
C LEU A 322 -0.68 3.09 20.08
N HIS A 323 -1.82 2.53 20.47
CA HIS A 323 -3.02 2.38 19.63
C HIS A 323 -3.94 3.61 19.62
N GLU A 324 -3.79 4.50 20.61
CA GLU A 324 -4.50 5.77 20.72
C GLU A 324 -3.72 6.92 20.05
N VAL A 325 -2.50 6.63 19.58
CA VAL A 325 -1.75 7.52 18.68
C VAL A 325 -2.61 7.78 17.46
N ALA A 326 -2.97 9.04 17.29
CA ALA A 326 -3.91 9.50 16.30
C ALA A 326 -3.27 10.62 15.50
N THR A 327 -3.25 10.46 14.18
CA THR A 327 -2.80 11.50 13.26
C THR A 327 -3.99 12.38 12.90
N GLN A 328 -3.88 13.67 13.18
CA GLN A 328 -4.94 14.65 12.97
C GLN A 328 -5.02 15.04 11.49
N VAL A 329 -6.24 15.09 10.93
CA VAL A 329 -6.46 15.41 9.50
C VAL A 329 -7.52 16.50 9.33
N MET A 330 -8.72 16.30 9.88
CA MET A 330 -9.83 17.26 9.77
C MET A 330 -10.42 17.59 11.13
N THR A 331 -11.06 18.75 11.22
CA THR A 331 -11.81 19.18 12.40
C THR A 331 -13.14 19.79 12.00
N ASP A 332 -14.10 19.79 12.92
CA ASP A 332 -15.39 20.47 12.77
C ASP A 332 -15.62 21.55 13.85
N ASP A 333 -16.63 22.39 13.62
CA ASP A 333 -17.02 23.47 14.55
C ASP A 333 -17.67 22.96 15.84
N ARG A 334 -17.93 21.65 15.95
CA ARG A 334 -18.50 20.98 17.13
C ARG A 334 -17.41 20.34 18.00
N GLY A 335 -16.13 20.61 17.74
CA GLY A 335 -15.00 20.09 18.50
C GLY A 335 -14.68 18.61 18.20
N GLY A 336 -15.11 18.10 17.05
CA GLY A 336 -14.78 16.78 16.55
C GLY A 336 -13.53 16.79 15.68
N TYR A 337 -12.85 15.66 15.65
CA TYR A 337 -11.64 15.45 14.86
C TYR A 337 -11.78 14.18 14.04
N LEU A 338 -11.51 14.28 12.74
CA LEU A 338 -11.30 13.13 11.90
C LEU A 338 -9.82 12.77 11.98
N VAL A 339 -9.53 11.61 12.54
CA VAL A 339 -8.16 11.15 12.83
C VAL A 339 -7.91 9.77 12.27
N ALA A 340 -6.67 9.51 11.85
CA ALA A 340 -6.20 8.16 11.54
C ALA A 340 -5.52 7.57 12.78
N LEU A 341 -6.05 6.47 13.32
CA LEU A 341 -5.46 5.79 14.47
C LEU A 341 -4.20 5.01 14.04
N GLY A 342 -3.35 4.61 14.99
CA GLY A 342 -2.16 3.78 14.74
C GLY A 342 -2.43 2.45 14.02
N GLY A 343 -3.68 1.99 14.03
CA GLY A 343 -4.18 0.86 13.22
C GLY A 343 -4.77 1.26 11.86
N GLY A 344 -4.44 2.43 11.32
CA GLY A 344 -4.81 2.91 9.98
C GLY A 344 -6.26 3.39 9.83
N ARG A 345 -7.17 2.87 10.65
CA ARG A 345 -8.59 3.22 10.63
C ARG A 345 -8.82 4.70 10.87
N VAL A 346 -9.67 5.29 10.04
CA VAL A 346 -10.13 6.67 10.20
C VAL A 346 -11.37 6.70 11.06
N VAL A 347 -11.33 7.51 12.11
CA VAL A 347 -12.43 7.66 13.06
C VAL A 347 -12.76 9.13 13.29
N LEU A 348 -13.99 9.38 13.68
CA LEU A 348 -14.43 10.63 14.27
C LEU A 348 -14.28 10.52 15.79
N ARG A 349 -13.39 11.32 16.34
CA ARG A 349 -13.14 11.47 17.78
C ARG A 349 -13.81 12.71 18.34
N ARG A 350 -14.46 12.60 19.49
CA ARG A 350 -15.05 13.70 20.26
C ARG A 350 -14.77 13.53 21.74
N ASP A 351 -14.78 14.64 22.48
CA ASP A 351 -14.66 14.60 23.93
C ASP A 351 -15.84 13.87 24.58
N GLY A 352 -15.54 12.94 25.50
CA GLY A 352 -16.52 12.18 26.28
C GLY A 352 -17.38 11.19 25.49
N VAL A 353 -17.06 10.89 24.23
CA VAL A 353 -17.81 9.96 23.37
C VAL A 353 -16.87 8.98 22.70
N ASP A 354 -17.31 7.72 22.56
CA ASP A 354 -16.55 6.70 21.84
C ASP A 354 -16.31 7.09 20.37
N ASP A 355 -15.13 6.75 19.86
CA ASP A 355 -14.74 6.96 18.47
C ASP A 355 -15.72 6.28 17.50
N VAL A 356 -16.17 7.02 16.48
CA VAL A 356 -17.05 6.49 15.42
C VAL A 356 -16.23 6.18 14.18
N ALA A 357 -16.28 4.95 13.68
CA ALA A 357 -15.57 4.58 12.46
C ALA A 357 -16.12 5.33 11.23
N VAL A 358 -15.22 5.90 10.43
CA VAL A 358 -15.57 6.66 9.21
C VAL A 358 -15.12 5.93 7.96
N ALA A 359 -13.87 5.45 7.92
CA ALA A 359 -13.32 4.71 6.80
C ALA A 359 -12.26 3.68 7.26
N PRO A 360 -12.02 2.61 6.48
CA PRO A 360 -10.97 1.62 6.81
C PRO A 360 -9.57 2.22 6.83
N SER A 361 -9.30 3.20 5.96
CA SER A 361 -8.04 3.93 5.90
C SER A 361 -8.24 5.36 5.40
N LEU A 362 -7.21 6.19 5.51
CA LEU A 362 -7.24 7.55 4.98
C LEU A 362 -7.24 7.56 3.45
N THR A 363 -6.51 6.61 2.84
CA THR A 363 -6.54 6.34 1.40
C THR A 363 -7.97 6.04 0.93
N ASP A 364 -8.69 5.18 1.65
CA ASP A 364 -10.08 4.85 1.30
C ASP A 364 -11.02 6.05 1.43
N PHE A 365 -10.87 6.82 2.52
CA PHE A 365 -11.65 8.03 2.73
C PHE A 365 -11.55 8.99 1.54
N PHE A 366 -10.34 9.27 1.05
CA PHE A 366 -10.13 10.20 -0.05
C PHE A 366 -10.54 9.63 -1.41
N TRP A 367 -10.32 8.33 -1.68
CA TRP A 367 -10.85 7.70 -2.89
C TRP A 367 -12.38 7.71 -2.93
N ASP A 368 -13.05 7.44 -1.80
CA ASP A 368 -14.51 7.52 -1.71
C ASP A 368 -15.02 8.94 -2.02
N ARG A 369 -14.26 9.99 -1.65
CA ARG A 369 -14.57 11.38 -2.03
C ARG A 369 -14.38 11.62 -3.51
N ALA A 370 -13.27 11.16 -4.10
CA ALA A 370 -13.01 11.30 -5.52
C ALA A 370 -14.10 10.62 -6.35
N ALA A 371 -14.47 9.38 -5.98
CA ALA A 371 -15.55 8.62 -6.61
C ALA A 371 -16.91 9.32 -6.46
N ALA A 372 -17.23 9.84 -5.27
CA ALA A 372 -18.49 10.57 -5.03
C ALA A 372 -18.63 11.83 -5.89
N TRP A 373 -17.52 12.42 -6.34
CA TRP A 373 -17.49 13.56 -7.26
C TRP A 373 -17.29 13.18 -8.73
N GLY A 374 -17.46 11.89 -9.06
CA GLY A 374 -17.43 11.39 -10.43
C GLY A 374 -16.04 10.99 -10.93
N GLY A 375 -15.06 10.91 -10.04
CA GLY A 375 -13.75 10.32 -10.32
C GLY A 375 -13.82 8.83 -10.58
N ARG A 376 -12.84 8.32 -11.33
CA ARG A 376 -12.62 6.89 -11.45
C ARG A 376 -11.91 6.40 -10.20
N ASP A 377 -12.45 5.36 -9.58
CA ASP A 377 -11.80 4.63 -8.49
C ASP A 377 -11.02 3.45 -9.07
N PRO A 378 -9.67 3.45 -9.00
CA PRO A 378 -8.83 2.36 -9.48
C PRO A 378 -8.73 1.20 -8.49
N ARG A 379 -9.27 1.34 -7.26
CA ARG A 379 -9.19 0.26 -6.27
C ARG A 379 -9.96 -0.97 -6.76
N PRO A 380 -9.44 -2.18 -6.53
CA PRO A 380 -10.22 -3.39 -6.73
C PRO A 380 -11.52 -3.34 -5.91
N PRO A 381 -12.63 -3.94 -6.40
CA PRO A 381 -13.86 -4.03 -5.63
C PRO A 381 -13.59 -4.64 -4.24
N ALA A 382 -14.13 -4.01 -3.19
CA ALA A 382 -14.01 -4.50 -1.83
C ALA A 382 -14.60 -5.93 -1.70
N ARG A 383 -14.01 -6.72 -0.79
CA ARG A 383 -14.48 -8.07 -0.44
C ARG A 383 -15.87 -8.08 0.19
#